data_AF-A0AAE4R580-F1
#
_entry.id   AF-A0AAE4R580-F1
#
_cell.length_a   1.000
_cell.length_b   1.000
_cell.length_c   1.000
_cell.angle_alpha   90.00
_cell.angle_beta   90.00
_cell.angle_gamma   90.00
#
_symmetry.space_group_name_H-M   'P 1'
#
loop_
_entity.id
_entity.type
_entity.pdbx_description
1 polymer ?
#
loop_
_entity_poly.entity_id
_entity_poly.type
_entity_poly.pdbx_seq_one_letter_code
_entity_poly.pdbx_strand_id
1 'polypeptide(L)'
;MTSITSHYGIYGSVPFLDARVGADNQAFVDPRAIRESVATDPFAASAVHSIDTFFGTVASCAMSSNSADRKYGRDLLTKFAEPWETRLGMSKEGYRGKGGAEDVGRWIWESMTTDLQALLNLGIFARLEQLPLFVEGVDRDITSDITTRIVFEPLVQFTASMLTAYPQFTAGRHVLEVVNRQVWNPSMRVWEVRKVVLPSVDGAPLLLVPHRWARPRLLMSAGRYHGTTLLGYVQDERAVEVSGELIRTPKRELRQLPELRYVRPTNRSVTTRAAEESVDLLAMFDLFVAERLAEEQRKSA
;
A
#
# COMPACT_ATOMS: atom_id res chain seq x y z
N MET A 1 -23.41 -7.93 -13.67
CA MET A 1 -22.64 -6.66 -13.69
C MET A 1 -21.43 -6.87 -14.58
N THR A 2 -21.15 -5.92 -15.47
CA THR A 2 -20.19 -6.05 -16.59
C THR A 2 -18.77 -5.73 -16.14
N SER A 3 -17.76 -6.45 -16.66
CA SER A 3 -16.34 -6.11 -16.47
C SER A 3 -15.89 -5.01 -17.44
N ILE A 4 -14.69 -4.47 -17.26
CA ILE A 4 -14.12 -3.46 -18.18
C ILE A 4 -14.02 -4.03 -19.59
N THR A 5 -13.44 -5.21 -19.75
CA THR A 5 -13.29 -5.85 -21.07
C THR A 5 -14.64 -6.08 -21.73
N SER A 6 -15.63 -6.56 -20.97
CA SER A 6 -16.97 -6.80 -21.48
C SER A 6 -17.71 -5.50 -21.83
N HIS A 7 -17.45 -4.40 -21.10
CA HIS A 7 -18.07 -3.10 -21.35
C HIS A 7 -17.55 -2.48 -22.66
N TYR A 8 -16.24 -2.54 -22.88
CA TYR A 8 -15.59 -1.97 -24.06
C TYR A 8 -15.53 -2.95 -25.26
N GLY A 9 -15.87 -4.22 -25.08
CA GLY A 9 -15.76 -5.24 -26.14
C GLY A 9 -14.30 -5.60 -26.46
N ILE A 10 -13.44 -5.63 -25.43
CA ILE A 10 -12.05 -6.08 -25.53
C ILE A 10 -12.00 -7.60 -25.32
N TYR A 11 -11.33 -8.32 -26.22
CA TYR A 11 -11.21 -9.77 -26.16
C TYR A 11 -9.77 -10.18 -25.86
N GLY A 12 -9.61 -11.31 -25.16
CA GLY A 12 -8.30 -11.88 -24.82
C GLY A 12 -7.72 -11.38 -23.51
N SER A 13 -6.44 -11.71 -23.28
CA SER A 13 -5.72 -11.30 -22.07
C SER A 13 -5.40 -9.81 -22.12
N VAL A 14 -5.59 -9.13 -20.98
CA VAL A 14 -5.30 -7.72 -20.81
C VAL A 14 -4.28 -7.51 -19.68
N PRO A 15 -3.40 -6.50 -19.77
CA PRO A 15 -2.37 -6.25 -18.75
C PRO A 15 -2.92 -5.46 -17.55
N PHE A 16 -4.18 -5.04 -17.57
CA PHE A 16 -4.87 -4.36 -16.47
C PHE A 16 -5.82 -5.31 -15.72
N LEU A 17 -6.15 -4.95 -14.49
CA LEU A 17 -7.16 -5.64 -13.70
C LEU A 17 -8.54 -5.45 -14.36
N ASP A 18 -9.18 -6.54 -14.80
CA ASP A 18 -10.51 -6.52 -15.40
C ASP A 18 -11.62 -6.40 -14.34
N ALA A 19 -11.66 -5.22 -13.70
CA ALA A 19 -12.61 -4.89 -12.65
C ALA A 19 -14.05 -4.78 -13.19
N ARG A 20 -15.03 -4.96 -12.30
CA ARG A 20 -16.44 -4.69 -12.60
C ARG A 20 -16.67 -3.18 -12.63
N VAL A 21 -17.32 -2.68 -13.68
CA VAL A 21 -17.57 -1.23 -13.87
C VAL A 21 -18.83 -0.73 -13.17
N GLY A 22 -19.61 -1.59 -12.51
CA GLY A 22 -20.86 -1.20 -11.82
C GLY A 22 -20.91 -1.61 -10.35
N ALA A 23 -19.80 -2.05 -9.79
CA ALA A 23 -19.67 -2.49 -8.40
C ALA A 23 -18.25 -2.31 -7.91
N ASP A 24 -18.10 -2.28 -6.59
CA ASP A 24 -16.78 -2.27 -5.96
C ASP A 24 -16.14 -3.65 -6.08
N ASN A 25 -14.84 -3.64 -6.38
CA ASN A 25 -14.05 -4.84 -6.55
C ASN A 25 -13.15 -4.98 -5.33
N GLN A 26 -13.28 -6.11 -4.62
CA GLN A 26 -12.50 -6.42 -3.42
C GLN A 26 -11.04 -6.76 -3.76
N ALA A 27 -10.33 -5.75 -4.24
CA ALA A 27 -8.92 -5.74 -4.53
C ALA A 27 -8.36 -4.39 -4.10
N PHE A 28 -7.07 -4.37 -3.75
CA PHE A 28 -6.41 -3.25 -3.10
C PHE A 28 -5.08 -3.02 -3.82
N VAL A 29 -4.83 -1.79 -4.26
CA VAL A 29 -3.53 -1.38 -4.80
C VAL A 29 -2.51 -1.53 -3.69
N ASP A 30 -1.48 -2.32 -3.92
CA ASP A 30 -0.51 -2.65 -2.88
C ASP A 30 0.88 -2.10 -3.24
N PRO A 31 1.42 -1.17 -2.44
CA PRO A 31 2.71 -0.55 -2.71
C PRO A 31 3.86 -1.57 -2.77
N ARG A 32 3.79 -2.68 -2.02
CA ARG A 32 4.79 -3.74 -2.13
C ARG A 32 4.68 -4.49 -3.45
N ALA A 33 3.46 -4.73 -3.97
CA ALA A 33 3.31 -5.37 -5.29
C ALA A 33 3.82 -4.50 -6.43
N ILE A 34 3.60 -3.19 -6.34
CA ILE A 34 4.17 -2.23 -7.31
C ILE A 34 5.69 -2.35 -7.30
N ARG A 35 6.31 -2.40 -6.11
CA ARG A 35 7.76 -2.57 -5.96
C ARG A 35 8.28 -3.87 -6.57
N GLU A 36 7.57 -4.97 -6.38
CA GLU A 36 7.90 -6.27 -6.99
C GLU A 36 7.69 -6.31 -8.51
N SER A 37 6.95 -5.35 -9.07
CA SER A 37 6.63 -5.31 -10.50
C SER A 37 7.66 -4.53 -11.32
N VAL A 38 8.64 -3.85 -10.69
CA VAL A 38 9.62 -2.96 -11.36
C VAL A 38 10.35 -3.62 -12.53
N ALA A 39 10.71 -4.90 -12.42
CA ALA A 39 11.43 -5.61 -13.48
C ALA A 39 10.55 -5.96 -14.69
N THR A 40 9.22 -5.97 -14.53
CA THR A 40 8.27 -6.48 -15.53
C THR A 40 7.27 -5.43 -16.04
N ASP A 41 7.13 -4.31 -15.33
CA ASP A 41 6.15 -3.27 -15.63
C ASP A 41 6.86 -1.92 -15.81
N PRO A 42 6.78 -1.30 -17.00
CA PRO A 42 7.50 -0.06 -17.31
C PRO A 42 7.01 1.15 -16.48
N PHE A 43 5.82 1.10 -15.89
CA PHE A 43 5.27 2.18 -15.07
C PHE A 43 5.61 2.02 -13.59
N ALA A 44 6.03 0.82 -13.16
CA ALA A 44 6.26 0.52 -11.76
C ALA A 44 7.44 1.30 -11.16
N ALA A 45 8.52 1.52 -11.93
CA ALA A 45 9.65 2.31 -11.46
C ALA A 45 9.25 3.77 -11.10
N SER A 46 8.41 4.39 -11.94
CA SER A 46 7.89 5.73 -11.69
C SER A 46 6.93 5.74 -10.49
N ALA A 47 6.08 4.72 -10.36
CA ALA A 47 5.19 4.57 -9.20
C ALA A 47 5.95 4.40 -7.88
N VAL A 48 6.98 3.56 -7.86
CA VAL A 48 7.88 3.39 -6.71
C VAL A 48 8.58 4.71 -6.37
N HIS A 49 9.06 5.45 -7.36
CA HIS A 49 9.67 6.76 -7.13
C HIS A 49 8.69 7.75 -6.47
N SER A 50 7.43 7.78 -6.90
CA SER A 50 6.39 8.58 -6.23
C SER A 50 6.15 8.14 -4.79
N ILE A 51 6.05 6.83 -4.53
CA ILE A 51 5.87 6.27 -3.17
C ILE A 51 7.03 6.67 -2.27
N ASP A 52 8.27 6.44 -2.71
CA ASP A 52 9.47 6.64 -1.90
C ASP A 52 9.73 8.12 -1.64
N THR A 53 9.51 8.99 -2.64
CA THR A 53 9.64 10.45 -2.45
C THR A 53 8.58 11.01 -1.53
N PHE A 54 7.32 10.55 -1.64
CA PHE A 54 6.24 10.97 -0.75
C PHE A 54 6.54 10.55 0.69
N PHE A 55 6.73 9.25 0.92
CA PHE A 55 6.91 8.71 2.26
C PHE A 55 8.21 9.23 2.90
N GLY A 56 9.30 9.31 2.14
CA GLY A 56 10.57 9.88 2.61
C GLY A 56 10.45 11.34 3.03
N THR A 57 9.63 12.13 2.31
CA THR A 57 9.34 13.53 2.67
C THR A 57 8.57 13.60 3.99
N VAL A 58 7.49 12.83 4.14
CA VAL A 58 6.69 12.78 5.38
C VAL A 58 7.55 12.30 6.56
N ALA A 59 8.36 11.26 6.38
CA ALA A 59 9.27 10.74 7.41
C ALA A 59 10.30 11.79 7.85
N SER A 60 10.92 12.49 6.90
CA SER A 60 11.88 13.57 7.19
C SER A 60 11.22 14.73 7.95
N CYS A 61 10.00 15.12 7.56
CA CYS A 61 9.22 16.12 8.28
C CYS A 61 8.86 15.67 9.71
N ALA A 62 8.53 14.39 9.91
CA ALA A 62 8.19 13.85 11.22
C ALA A 62 9.40 13.82 12.19
N MET A 63 10.61 13.59 11.65
CA MET A 63 11.87 13.63 12.39
C MET A 63 12.43 15.05 12.59
N SER A 64 11.93 16.05 11.84
CA SER A 64 12.42 17.43 11.94
C SER A 64 12.06 18.08 13.28
N SER A 65 13.00 18.88 13.80
CA SER A 65 12.76 19.78 14.93
C SER A 65 12.12 21.10 14.52
N ASN A 66 12.07 21.42 13.22
CA ASN A 66 11.48 22.63 12.69
C ASN A 66 9.95 22.51 12.60
N SER A 67 9.22 23.46 13.20
CA SER A 67 7.76 23.45 13.21
C SER A 67 7.12 23.64 11.84
N ALA A 68 7.78 24.36 10.92
CA ALA A 68 7.32 24.54 9.55
C ALA A 68 7.36 23.23 8.76
N ASP A 69 8.46 22.48 8.88
CA ASP A 69 8.61 21.16 8.24
C ASP A 69 7.57 20.18 8.79
N ARG A 70 7.38 20.16 10.11
CA ARG A 70 6.37 19.31 10.76
C ARG A 70 4.96 19.65 10.30
N LYS A 71 4.62 20.94 10.21
CA LYS A 71 3.33 21.38 9.69
C LYS A 71 3.16 20.93 8.24
N TYR A 72 4.19 21.08 7.42
CA TYR A 72 4.17 20.66 6.03
C TYR A 72 3.95 19.15 5.87
N GLY A 73 4.69 18.32 6.59
CA GLY A 73 4.52 16.86 6.57
C GLY A 73 3.12 16.42 7.01
N ARG A 74 2.56 17.08 8.05
CA ARG A 74 1.17 16.86 8.45
C ARG A 74 0.19 17.24 7.35
N ASP A 75 0.36 18.39 6.72
CA ASP A 75 -0.52 18.90 5.67
C ASP A 75 -0.51 17.98 4.43
N LEU A 76 0.62 17.34 4.11
CA LEU A 76 0.72 16.35 3.02
C LEU A 76 -0.22 15.15 3.22
N LEU A 77 -0.46 14.73 4.46
CA LEU A 77 -1.32 13.60 4.80
C LEU A 77 -2.82 13.94 4.82
N THR A 78 -3.21 15.19 4.60
CA THR A 78 -4.63 15.63 4.57
C THR A 78 -5.27 15.57 3.18
N LYS A 79 -4.52 15.12 2.17
CA LYS A 79 -4.86 15.28 0.75
C LYS A 79 -5.23 13.97 0.05
N PHE A 80 -5.86 13.03 0.76
CA PHE A 80 -6.29 11.75 0.19
C PHE A 80 -7.80 11.72 -0.03
N ALA A 81 -8.23 12.07 -1.25
CA ALA A 81 -9.59 11.73 -1.68
C ALA A 81 -9.67 10.22 -1.97
N GLU A 82 -10.81 9.57 -1.73
CA GLU A 82 -11.01 8.17 -2.09
C GLU A 82 -10.94 7.99 -3.63
N PRO A 83 -10.09 7.08 -4.17
CA PRO A 83 -9.83 6.89 -5.60
C PRO A 83 -10.87 5.99 -6.28
N TRP A 84 -12.13 6.45 -6.25
CA TRP A 84 -13.26 5.74 -6.85
C TRP A 84 -13.06 5.44 -8.35
N GLU A 85 -12.18 6.18 -9.06
CA GLU A 85 -11.90 5.97 -10.48
C GLU A 85 -11.41 4.54 -10.80
N THR A 86 -10.80 3.87 -9.82
CA THR A 86 -10.29 2.49 -9.99
C THR A 86 -11.36 1.40 -9.84
N ARG A 87 -12.51 1.73 -9.23
CA ARG A 87 -13.55 0.78 -8.81
C ARG A 87 -13.06 -0.28 -7.81
N LEU A 88 -11.97 0.00 -7.10
CA LEU A 88 -11.38 -0.86 -6.09
C LEU A 88 -11.77 -0.40 -4.68
N GLY A 89 -11.88 -1.34 -3.75
CA GLY A 89 -12.19 -1.06 -2.34
C GLY A 89 -13.24 -2.01 -1.76
N MET A 90 -13.73 -1.66 -0.57
CA MET A 90 -14.81 -2.36 0.12
C MET A 90 -16.17 -1.69 -0.19
N SER A 91 -17.22 -2.49 -0.47
CA SER A 91 -18.54 -1.91 -0.73
C SER A 91 -19.28 -1.44 0.53
N LYS A 92 -19.79 -0.20 0.48
CA LYS A 92 -20.90 0.43 1.26
C LYS A 92 -20.84 0.61 2.77
N GLU A 93 -19.87 0.05 3.51
CA GLU A 93 -19.71 0.35 4.95
C GLU A 93 -18.25 0.65 5.32
N GLY A 94 -17.84 1.91 5.16
CA GLY A 94 -16.55 2.39 5.69
C GLY A 94 -16.15 3.76 5.16
N TYR A 95 -16.35 4.79 5.99
CA TYR A 95 -15.89 6.19 5.81
C TYR A 95 -16.49 7.01 4.65
N ARG A 96 -17.79 7.30 4.74
CA ARG A 96 -18.36 8.48 4.05
C ARG A 96 -17.85 9.77 4.68
N GLY A 97 -16.88 10.44 4.06
CA GLY A 97 -16.67 11.89 4.19
C GLY A 97 -15.21 12.35 4.24
N LYS A 98 -15.00 13.64 3.90
CA LYS A 98 -13.71 14.36 4.06
C LYS A 98 -13.10 14.19 5.45
N GLY A 99 -13.93 14.06 6.49
CA GLY A 99 -13.50 13.82 7.87
C GLY A 99 -12.73 12.51 8.06
N GLY A 100 -13.07 11.44 7.32
CA GLY A 100 -12.36 10.17 7.41
C GLY A 100 -10.90 10.26 6.94
N ALA A 101 -10.65 10.96 5.83
CA ALA A 101 -9.29 11.16 5.32
C ALA A 101 -8.45 12.08 6.22
N GLU A 102 -9.05 13.14 6.76
CA GLU A 102 -8.38 14.03 7.73
C GLU A 102 -8.04 13.30 9.03
N ASP A 103 -8.93 12.42 9.51
CA ASP A 103 -8.70 11.59 10.68
C ASP A 103 -7.60 10.55 10.44
N VAL A 104 -7.61 9.87 9.29
CA VAL A 104 -6.57 8.90 8.90
C VAL A 104 -5.19 9.57 8.79
N GLY A 105 -5.11 10.70 8.08
CA GLY A 105 -3.85 11.43 7.92
C GLY A 105 -3.29 11.90 9.27
N ARG A 106 -4.18 12.35 10.16
CA ARG A 106 -3.83 12.71 11.54
C ARG A 106 -3.34 11.51 12.34
N TRP A 107 -3.99 10.34 12.28
CA TRP A 107 -3.55 9.13 13.00
C TRP A 107 -2.19 8.63 12.52
N ILE A 108 -1.94 8.67 11.21
CA ILE A 108 -0.63 8.34 10.63
C ILE A 108 0.42 9.31 11.16
N TRP A 109 0.15 10.61 11.11
CA TRP A 109 1.07 11.64 11.59
C TRP A 109 1.38 11.52 13.09
N GLU A 110 0.34 11.32 13.91
CA GLU A 110 0.46 11.08 15.36
C GLU A 110 1.33 9.85 15.60
N SER A 111 1.04 8.72 14.95
CA SER A 111 1.83 7.49 15.09
C SER A 111 3.29 7.67 14.68
N MET A 112 3.56 8.39 13.59
CA MET A 112 4.93 8.69 13.13
C MET A 112 5.69 9.60 14.09
N THR A 113 5.01 10.54 14.75
CA THR A 113 5.65 11.50 15.67
C THR A 113 5.66 11.06 17.12
N THR A 114 5.02 9.93 17.45
CA THR A 114 5.07 9.30 18.78
C THR A 114 5.59 7.86 18.67
N ASP A 115 4.70 6.91 18.37
CA ASP A 115 4.88 5.48 18.59
C ASP A 115 5.92 4.86 17.65
N LEU A 116 6.14 5.45 16.49
CA LEU A 116 7.07 4.99 15.45
C LEU A 116 8.33 5.85 15.37
N GLN A 117 8.45 6.88 16.21
CA GLN A 117 9.56 7.83 16.13
C GLN A 117 10.92 7.12 16.33
N ALA A 118 11.00 6.14 17.24
CA ALA A 118 12.21 5.33 17.43
C ALA A 118 12.57 4.54 16.16
N LEU A 119 11.60 3.85 15.56
CA LEU A 119 11.82 3.07 14.34
C LEU A 119 12.17 3.94 13.12
N LEU A 120 11.63 5.17 13.05
CA LEU A 120 12.00 6.18 12.06
C LEU A 120 13.46 6.62 12.23
N ASN A 121 13.84 6.99 13.45
CA ASN A 121 15.20 7.44 13.76
C ASN A 121 16.25 6.34 13.53
N LEU A 122 15.88 5.08 13.73
CA LEU A 122 16.72 3.92 13.42
C LEU A 122 16.75 3.57 11.92
N GLY A 123 15.94 4.23 11.08
CA GLY A 123 15.87 3.98 9.64
C GLY A 123 15.18 2.68 9.24
N ILE A 124 14.51 2.00 10.18
CA ILE A 124 13.84 0.70 9.96
C ILE A 124 12.44 0.90 9.38
N PHE A 125 11.70 1.88 9.93
CA PHE A 125 10.40 2.30 9.39
C PHE A 125 10.61 3.34 8.28
N ALA A 126 10.77 2.86 7.04
CA ALA A 126 11.24 3.66 5.91
C ALA A 126 10.33 3.60 4.67
N ARG A 127 9.25 2.81 4.67
CA ARG A 127 8.39 2.64 3.49
C ARG A 127 6.91 2.64 3.80
N LEU A 128 6.13 3.10 2.82
CA LEU A 128 4.66 3.20 2.89
C LEU A 128 4.01 1.86 3.23
N GLU A 129 4.46 0.76 2.61
CA GLU A 129 3.94 -0.59 2.84
C GLU A 129 4.09 -1.10 4.29
N GLN A 130 4.87 -0.43 5.13
CA GLN A 130 5.05 -0.80 6.53
C GLN A 130 3.98 -0.15 7.45
N LEU A 131 3.31 0.92 7.01
CA LEU A 131 2.24 1.58 7.78
C LEU A 131 1.21 0.60 8.36
N PRO A 132 0.59 -0.30 7.56
CA PRO A 132 -0.43 -1.20 8.07
C PRO A 132 0.09 -2.17 9.14
N LEU A 133 1.41 -2.37 9.27
CA LEU A 133 1.99 -3.25 10.29
C LEU A 133 1.91 -2.64 11.70
N PHE A 134 1.88 -1.31 11.78
CA PHE A 134 2.11 -0.59 13.03
C PHE A 134 1.06 0.47 13.38
N VAL A 135 0.38 1.06 12.40
CA VAL A 135 -0.62 2.11 12.64
C VAL A 135 -1.99 1.46 12.83
N GLU A 136 -2.65 1.75 13.94
CA GLU A 136 -4.01 1.27 14.22
C GLU A 136 -5.01 1.93 13.28
N GLY A 137 -6.02 1.19 12.83
CA GLY A 137 -6.99 1.69 11.85
C GLY A 137 -6.45 1.76 10.40
N VAL A 138 -5.14 1.67 10.16
CA VAL A 138 -4.57 1.57 8.81
C VAL A 138 -4.43 0.10 8.41
N ASP A 139 -5.21 -0.30 7.42
CA ASP A 139 -5.15 -1.63 6.80
C ASP A 139 -5.23 -1.49 5.27
N ARG A 140 -5.56 -2.57 4.55
CA ARG A 140 -5.62 -2.67 3.09
C ARG A 140 -6.37 -1.56 2.37
N ASP A 141 -7.46 -1.07 2.94
CA ASP A 141 -8.34 -0.08 2.30
C ASP A 141 -7.64 1.29 2.24
N ILE A 142 -7.31 1.85 3.40
CA ILE A 142 -6.53 3.09 3.53
C ILE A 142 -5.18 3.00 2.83
N THR A 143 -4.48 1.87 2.95
CA THR A 143 -3.18 1.68 2.28
C THR A 143 -3.34 1.75 0.77
N SER A 144 -4.38 1.12 0.22
CA SER A 144 -4.71 1.18 -1.21
C SER A 144 -5.07 2.58 -1.66
N ASP A 145 -5.87 3.30 -0.88
CA ASP A 145 -6.31 4.65 -1.22
C ASP A 145 -5.14 5.64 -1.28
N ILE A 146 -4.32 5.64 -0.22
CA ILE A 146 -3.12 6.47 -0.14
C ILE A 146 -2.17 6.11 -1.27
N THR A 147 -1.93 4.81 -1.50
CA THR A 147 -1.04 4.35 -2.59
C THR A 147 -1.54 4.83 -3.93
N THR A 148 -2.83 4.63 -4.24
CA THR A 148 -3.44 5.03 -5.50
C THR A 148 -3.34 6.53 -5.75
N ARG A 149 -3.52 7.36 -4.71
CA ARG A 149 -3.36 8.81 -4.83
C ARG A 149 -1.91 9.25 -5.03
N ILE A 150 -0.96 8.61 -4.37
CA ILE A 150 0.47 8.90 -4.58
C ILE A 150 0.91 8.49 -5.99
N VAL A 151 0.47 7.34 -6.48
CA VAL A 151 0.86 6.80 -7.80
C VAL A 151 -0.12 7.17 -8.92
N PHE A 152 -0.98 8.17 -8.70
CA PHE A 152 -2.05 8.53 -9.63
C PHE A 152 -1.51 8.90 -11.02
N GLU A 153 -0.42 9.67 -11.08
CA GLU A 153 0.22 10.05 -12.35
C GLU A 153 0.76 8.81 -13.12
N PRO A 154 1.53 7.89 -12.53
CA PRO A 154 1.87 6.61 -13.14
C PRO A 154 0.66 5.80 -13.65
N LEU A 155 -0.44 5.77 -12.89
CA LEU A 155 -1.67 5.08 -13.32
C LEU A 155 -2.35 5.78 -14.52
N VAL A 156 -2.29 7.11 -14.58
CA VAL A 156 -2.76 7.88 -15.74
C VAL A 156 -1.92 7.56 -16.97
N GLN A 157 -0.60 7.50 -16.82
CA GLN A 157 0.32 7.13 -17.91
C GLN A 157 0.06 5.71 -18.40
N PHE A 158 -0.11 4.75 -17.48
CA PHE A 158 -0.51 3.39 -17.81
C PHE A 158 -1.85 3.38 -18.56
N THR A 159 -2.86 4.07 -18.04
CA THR A 159 -4.18 4.17 -18.67
C THR A 159 -4.09 4.74 -20.09
N ALA A 160 -3.32 5.81 -20.29
CA ALA A 160 -3.09 6.39 -21.62
C ALA A 160 -2.42 5.40 -22.60
N SER A 161 -1.49 4.57 -22.12
CA SER A 161 -0.90 3.50 -22.94
C SER A 161 -1.93 2.44 -23.33
N MET A 162 -2.88 2.12 -22.45
CA MET A 162 -3.98 1.20 -22.74
C MET A 162 -4.97 1.79 -23.75
N LEU A 163 -5.28 3.09 -23.65
CA LEU A 163 -6.10 3.79 -24.65
C LEU A 163 -5.47 3.71 -26.05
N THR A 164 -4.14 3.72 -26.13
CA THR A 164 -3.40 3.58 -27.40
C THR A 164 -3.39 2.14 -27.90
N ALA A 165 -3.20 1.17 -26.99
CA ALA A 165 -3.10 -0.26 -27.34
C ALA A 165 -4.45 -0.90 -27.67
N TYR A 166 -5.56 -0.38 -27.11
CA TYR A 166 -6.91 -0.93 -27.25
C TYR A 166 -7.86 0.12 -27.83
N PRO A 167 -8.01 0.20 -29.17
CA PRO A 167 -8.90 1.16 -29.84
C PRO A 167 -10.37 1.08 -29.38
N GLN A 168 -10.78 -0.04 -28.78
CA GLN A 168 -12.10 -0.26 -28.21
C GLN A 168 -12.49 0.81 -27.18
N PHE A 169 -11.53 1.37 -26.43
CA PHE A 169 -11.82 2.43 -25.45
C PHE A 169 -12.37 3.71 -26.08
N THR A 170 -12.14 3.94 -27.38
CA THR A 170 -12.58 5.13 -28.11
C THR A 170 -13.52 4.80 -29.27
N ALA A 171 -13.88 3.54 -29.44
CA ALA A 171 -14.76 3.09 -30.52
C ALA A 171 -16.25 3.30 -30.18
N GLY A 172 -17.06 3.48 -31.22
CA GLY A 172 -18.52 3.52 -31.11
C GLY A 172 -19.02 4.64 -30.19
N ARG A 173 -19.65 4.25 -29.07
CA ARG A 173 -20.25 5.18 -28.09
C ARG A 173 -19.36 5.50 -26.89
N HIS A 174 -18.15 4.95 -26.84
CA HIS A 174 -17.24 5.17 -25.71
C HIS A 174 -16.59 6.54 -25.81
N VAL A 175 -16.47 7.22 -24.67
CA VAL A 175 -15.97 8.60 -24.61
C VAL A 175 -14.81 8.70 -23.63
N LEU A 176 -13.94 9.67 -23.89
CA LEU A 176 -12.89 10.10 -22.98
C LEU A 176 -13.34 11.36 -22.26
N GLU A 177 -12.96 11.48 -20.99
CA GLU A 177 -13.21 12.66 -20.17
C GLU A 177 -11.92 13.34 -19.76
N VAL A 178 -11.94 14.67 -19.79
CA VAL A 178 -10.86 15.50 -19.24
C VAL A 178 -11.25 15.90 -17.83
N VAL A 179 -10.48 15.46 -16.84
CA VAL A 179 -10.76 15.74 -15.44
C VAL A 179 -9.56 16.38 -14.75
N ASN A 180 -9.83 17.29 -13.82
CA ASN A 180 -8.80 17.84 -12.94
C ASN A 180 -8.59 16.87 -11.77
N ARG A 181 -7.34 16.49 -11.54
CA ARG A 181 -6.96 15.59 -10.45
C ARG A 181 -5.71 16.08 -9.74
N GLN A 182 -5.71 15.88 -8.44
CA GLN A 182 -4.52 16.08 -7.63
C GLN A 182 -3.54 14.94 -7.90
N VAL A 183 -2.27 15.28 -8.10
CA VAL A 183 -1.18 14.34 -8.33
C VAL A 183 0.02 14.72 -7.48
N TRP A 184 0.78 13.71 -7.07
CA TRP A 184 2.05 13.93 -6.40
C TRP A 184 3.13 14.29 -7.42
N ASN A 185 3.80 15.42 -7.23
CA ASN A 185 4.99 15.79 -7.98
C ASN A 185 6.23 15.33 -7.21
N PRO A 186 6.89 14.23 -7.60
CA PRO A 186 8.02 13.69 -6.84
C PRO A 186 9.27 14.57 -6.89
N SER A 187 9.42 15.40 -7.92
CA SER A 187 10.57 16.31 -8.08
C SER A 187 10.46 17.52 -7.16
N MET A 188 9.28 18.14 -7.12
CA MET A 188 9.01 19.30 -6.26
C MET A 188 8.54 18.90 -4.86
N ARG A 189 8.22 17.61 -4.66
CA ARG A 189 7.68 17.03 -3.43
C ARG A 189 6.41 17.71 -2.96
N VAL A 190 5.55 18.14 -3.88
CA VAL A 190 4.28 18.82 -3.57
C VAL A 190 3.11 18.12 -4.23
N TRP A 191 1.92 18.31 -3.67
CA TRP A 191 0.69 18.02 -4.38
C TRP A 191 0.37 19.15 -5.36
N GLU A 192 0.01 18.81 -6.59
CA GLU A 192 -0.43 19.76 -7.62
C GLU A 192 -1.68 19.25 -8.33
N VAL A 193 -2.40 20.13 -9.03
CA VAL A 193 -3.58 19.74 -9.82
C VAL A 193 -3.19 19.68 -11.30
N ARG A 194 -3.46 18.54 -11.94
CA ARG A 194 -3.27 18.33 -13.37
C ARG A 194 -4.59 18.00 -14.07
N LYS A 195 -4.69 18.39 -15.34
CA LYS A 195 -5.72 17.89 -16.26
C LYS A 195 -5.26 16.56 -16.82
N VAL A 196 -6.08 15.53 -16.67
CA VAL A 196 -5.82 14.17 -17.16
C VAL A 196 -6.95 13.71 -18.06
N VAL A 197 -6.66 12.82 -19.00
CA VAL A 197 -7.64 12.22 -19.91
C VAL A 197 -7.86 10.77 -19.51
N LEU A 198 -9.10 10.39 -19.21
CA LEU A 198 -9.45 9.03 -18.78
C LEU A 198 -10.62 8.50 -19.62
N PRO A 199 -10.71 7.18 -19.86
CA PRO A 199 -11.94 6.59 -20.36
C PRO A 199 -13.08 6.78 -19.36
N SER A 200 -14.32 6.83 -19.85
CA SER A 200 -15.51 6.97 -19.00
C SER A 200 -16.46 5.81 -19.17
N VAL A 201 -17.09 5.41 -18.07
CA VAL A 201 -18.21 4.47 -18.04
C VAL A 201 -19.38 5.17 -17.37
N ASP A 202 -20.48 5.34 -18.11
CA ASP A 202 -21.71 5.98 -17.64
C ASP A 202 -21.49 7.39 -17.03
N GLY A 203 -20.58 8.17 -17.64
CA GLY A 203 -20.24 9.53 -17.19
C GLY A 203 -19.31 9.58 -15.97
N ALA A 204 -18.68 8.45 -15.64
CA ALA A 204 -17.80 8.31 -14.49
C ALA A 204 -16.40 7.86 -14.97
N PRO A 205 -15.36 8.70 -14.80
CA PRO A 205 -13.98 8.38 -15.14
C PRO A 205 -13.50 7.03 -14.60
N LEU A 206 -12.71 6.35 -15.41
CA LEU A 206 -12.13 5.05 -15.13
C LEU A 206 -10.60 5.15 -15.19
N LEU A 207 -9.94 4.79 -14.10
CA LEU A 207 -8.48 4.69 -13.99
C LEU A 207 -8.11 3.21 -14.02
N LEU A 208 -7.33 2.79 -14.99
CA LEU A 208 -6.91 1.39 -15.12
C LEU A 208 -5.73 1.11 -14.19
N VAL A 209 -5.72 -0.07 -13.59
CA VAL A 209 -4.66 -0.52 -12.69
C VAL A 209 -3.98 -1.74 -13.31
N PRO A 210 -2.65 -1.79 -13.41
CA PRO A 210 -1.95 -2.99 -13.86
C PRO A 210 -2.34 -4.20 -13.01
N HIS A 211 -2.57 -5.36 -13.65
CA HIS A 211 -3.14 -6.53 -12.97
C HIS A 211 -2.32 -7.03 -11.77
N ARG A 212 -1.00 -6.79 -11.76
CA ARG A 212 -0.09 -7.20 -10.67
C ARG A 212 -0.05 -6.22 -9.49
N TRP A 213 -0.53 -4.99 -9.66
CA TRP A 213 -0.44 -3.95 -8.63
C TRP A 213 -1.53 -4.08 -7.58
N ALA A 214 -2.70 -4.61 -7.95
CA ALA A 214 -3.84 -4.76 -7.06
C ALA A 214 -4.11 -6.23 -6.71
N ARG A 215 -4.40 -6.51 -5.42
CA ARG A 215 -4.67 -7.88 -4.93
C ARG A 215 -5.71 -7.90 -3.80
N PRO A 216 -6.34 -9.06 -3.50
CA PRO A 216 -7.38 -9.14 -2.45
C PRO A 216 -6.87 -8.89 -1.01
N ARG A 217 -5.56 -9.05 -0.78
CA ARG A 217 -4.90 -8.84 0.52
C ARG A 217 -3.53 -8.23 0.27
N LEU A 218 -3.08 -7.30 1.11
CA LEU A 218 -1.71 -6.75 1.06
C LEU A 218 -0.65 -7.83 1.31
N LEU A 219 0.55 -7.63 0.75
CA LEU A 219 1.71 -8.48 0.98
C LEU A 219 2.20 -8.24 2.40
N MET A 220 2.31 -6.96 2.75
CA MET A 220 2.65 -6.45 4.06
C MET A 220 1.39 -6.31 4.91
N SER A 221 0.97 -7.38 5.59
CA SER A 221 -0.16 -7.35 6.52
C SER A 221 0.29 -7.61 7.95
N ALA A 222 -0.29 -6.88 8.91
CA ALA A 222 0.12 -6.93 10.31
C ALA A 222 -0.04 -8.31 10.95
N GLY A 223 -1.12 -9.03 10.63
CA GLY A 223 -1.36 -10.37 11.18
C GLY A 223 -0.35 -11.39 10.67
N ARG A 224 0.06 -11.27 9.39
CA ARG A 224 1.11 -12.11 8.82
C ARG A 224 2.45 -11.77 9.45
N TYR A 225 2.81 -10.49 9.54
CA TYR A 225 4.03 -10.03 10.20
C TYR A 225 4.13 -10.56 11.64
N HIS A 226 3.06 -10.38 12.43
CA HIS A 226 2.95 -10.89 13.79
C HIS A 226 3.19 -12.41 13.84
N GLY A 227 2.40 -13.16 13.06
CA GLY A 227 2.41 -14.62 13.12
C GLY A 227 3.65 -15.30 12.55
N THR A 228 4.38 -14.64 11.66
CA THR A 228 5.52 -15.22 10.95
C THR A 228 6.83 -14.70 11.53
N THR A 229 7.19 -13.47 11.23
CA THR A 229 8.48 -12.88 11.61
C THR A 229 8.57 -12.57 13.10
N LEU A 230 7.61 -11.80 13.64
CA LEU A 230 7.66 -11.36 15.05
C LEU A 230 7.65 -12.54 16.01
N LEU A 231 6.67 -13.44 15.90
CA LEU A 231 6.64 -14.64 16.75
C LEU A 231 7.79 -15.61 16.43
N GLY A 232 8.37 -15.58 15.22
CA GLY A 232 9.57 -16.35 14.91
C GLY A 232 10.77 -15.88 15.73
N TYR A 233 11.03 -14.57 15.74
CA TYR A 233 12.06 -13.95 16.57
C TYR A 233 11.84 -14.25 18.06
N VAL A 234 10.61 -14.10 18.58
CA VAL A 234 10.33 -14.40 19.99
C VAL A 234 10.50 -15.90 20.33
N GLN A 235 10.22 -16.80 19.38
CA GLN A 235 10.50 -18.22 19.56
C GLN A 235 11.99 -18.50 19.69
N ASP A 236 12.82 -17.86 18.87
CA ASP A 236 14.26 -18.02 18.89
C ASP A 236 14.89 -17.37 20.14
N GLU A 237 14.41 -16.19 20.54
CA GLU A 237 14.80 -15.49 21.77
C GLU A 237 14.54 -16.34 23.03
N ARG A 238 13.39 -17.02 23.09
CA ARG A 238 12.97 -17.83 24.25
C ARG A 238 13.37 -19.30 24.14
N ALA A 239 14.10 -19.67 23.10
CA ALA A 239 14.49 -21.05 22.89
C ALA A 239 15.49 -21.50 23.96
N VAL A 240 15.32 -22.74 24.43
CA VAL A 240 16.22 -23.34 25.43
C VAL A 240 16.92 -24.52 24.80
N GLU A 241 18.23 -24.60 24.98
CA GLU A 241 19.00 -25.76 24.57
C GLU A 241 18.91 -26.85 25.65
N VAL A 242 18.44 -28.04 25.26
CA VAL A 242 18.36 -29.21 26.13
C VAL A 242 19.00 -30.38 25.39
N SER A 243 20.12 -30.88 25.92
CA SER A 243 20.87 -32.01 25.34
C SER A 243 21.28 -31.81 23.86
N GLY A 244 21.62 -30.57 23.48
CA GLY A 244 22.02 -30.22 22.11
C GLY A 244 20.86 -29.98 21.13
N GLU A 245 19.61 -30.12 21.59
CA GLU A 245 18.43 -29.76 20.81
C GLU A 245 17.86 -28.42 21.27
N LEU A 246 17.52 -27.56 20.29
CA LEU A 246 16.90 -26.27 20.55
C LEU A 246 15.39 -26.45 20.68
N ILE A 247 14.88 -26.39 21.91
CA ILE A 247 13.45 -26.49 22.21
C ILE A 247 12.82 -25.10 22.10
N ARG A 248 11.82 -24.98 21.23
CA ARG A 248 11.07 -23.73 20.98
C ARG A 248 9.63 -23.86 21.43
N THR A 249 9.13 -22.88 22.20
CA THR A 249 7.70 -22.79 22.54
C THR A 249 6.86 -22.59 21.28
N PRO A 250 5.83 -23.40 21.00
CA PRO A 250 5.00 -23.25 19.81
C PRO A 250 4.36 -21.85 19.68
N LYS A 251 4.34 -21.27 18.47
CA LYS A 251 3.70 -19.95 18.22
C LYS A 251 2.26 -19.85 18.71
N ARG A 252 1.51 -20.96 18.70
CA ARG A 252 0.12 -21.01 19.19
C ARG A 252 0.03 -20.70 20.69
N GLU A 253 1.02 -21.11 21.47
CA GLU A 253 1.11 -20.89 22.91
C GLU A 253 1.63 -19.48 23.19
N LEU A 254 2.64 -19.03 22.43
CA LEU A 254 3.11 -17.65 22.51
C LEU A 254 1.97 -16.63 22.29
N ARG A 255 1.05 -16.86 21.35
CA ARG A 255 -0.09 -15.96 21.10
C ARG A 255 -1.07 -15.82 22.27
N GLN A 256 -1.05 -16.75 23.23
CA GLN A 256 -1.92 -16.70 24.40
C GLN A 256 -1.35 -15.80 25.50
N LEU A 257 -0.05 -15.48 25.42
CA LEU A 257 0.61 -14.59 26.36
C LEU A 257 0.14 -13.14 26.13
N PRO A 258 -0.32 -12.42 27.17
CA PRO A 258 -0.86 -11.07 27.02
C PRO A 258 0.06 -10.10 26.28
N GLU A 259 1.38 -10.20 26.50
CA GLU A 259 2.38 -9.33 25.89
C GLU A 259 2.64 -9.65 24.40
N LEU A 260 2.26 -10.84 23.94
CA LEU A 260 2.44 -11.31 22.56
C LEU A 260 1.13 -11.44 21.77
N ARG A 261 0.01 -10.95 22.31
CA ARG A 261 -1.28 -10.96 21.60
C ARG A 261 -1.17 -10.18 20.28
N TYR A 262 -1.90 -10.60 19.26
CA TYR A 262 -1.95 -9.86 17.99
C TYR A 262 -2.70 -8.54 18.16
N VAL A 263 -1.94 -7.46 18.38
CA VAL A 263 -2.36 -6.06 18.39
C VAL A 263 -1.21 -5.18 17.88
N ARG A 264 -1.51 -3.98 17.34
CA ARG A 264 -0.46 -3.08 16.81
C ARG A 264 0.58 -2.67 17.86
N PRO A 265 0.22 -2.40 19.13
CA PRO A 265 1.23 -2.12 20.17
C PRO A 265 2.27 -3.24 20.35
N THR A 266 1.86 -4.51 20.30
CA THR A 266 2.79 -5.65 20.36
C THR A 266 3.72 -5.69 19.14
N ASN A 267 3.19 -5.42 17.94
CA ASN A 267 4.04 -5.30 16.75
C ASN A 267 5.10 -4.22 16.95
N ARG A 268 4.72 -3.05 17.47
CA ARG A 268 5.66 -1.95 17.73
C ARG A 268 6.70 -2.33 18.79
N SER A 269 6.27 -2.76 19.98
CA SER A 269 7.18 -3.02 21.10
C SER A 269 8.22 -4.10 20.79
N VAL A 270 7.80 -5.22 20.19
CA VAL A 270 8.72 -6.31 19.86
C VAL A 270 9.67 -5.92 18.72
N THR A 271 9.20 -5.14 17.74
CA THR A 271 10.07 -4.64 16.65
C THR A 271 11.10 -3.66 17.16
N THR A 272 10.71 -2.72 18.04
CA THR A 272 11.65 -1.78 18.65
C THR A 272 12.70 -2.52 19.49
N ARG A 273 12.28 -3.49 20.30
CA ARG A 273 13.21 -4.32 21.09
C ARG A 273 14.19 -5.09 20.21
N ALA A 274 13.71 -5.73 19.15
CA ALA A 274 14.58 -6.43 18.20
C ALA A 274 15.58 -5.48 17.53
N ALA A 275 15.13 -4.27 17.18
CA ALA A 275 15.98 -3.24 16.60
C ALA A 275 17.09 -2.76 17.55
N GLU A 276 16.79 -2.62 18.85
CA GLU A 276 17.77 -2.30 19.89
C GLU A 276 18.85 -3.40 20.01
N GLU A 277 18.49 -4.64 19.70
CA GLU A 277 19.41 -5.79 19.60
C GLU A 277 20.05 -5.96 18.21
N SER A 278 19.94 -4.95 17.34
CA SER A 278 20.46 -4.96 15.96
C SER A 278 19.83 -6.03 15.05
N VAL A 279 18.60 -6.45 15.34
CA VAL A 279 17.81 -7.38 14.51
C VAL A 279 16.71 -6.63 13.76
N ASP A 280 16.83 -6.53 12.43
CA ASP A 280 15.83 -5.89 11.57
C ASP A 280 14.73 -6.88 11.15
N LEU A 281 13.65 -6.93 11.95
CA LEU A 281 12.49 -7.77 11.65
C LEU A 281 11.75 -7.34 10.38
N LEU A 282 11.83 -6.07 9.95
CA LEU A 282 11.16 -5.62 8.74
C LEU A 282 11.90 -6.09 7.49
N ALA A 283 13.23 -6.06 7.49
CA ALA A 283 14.04 -6.67 6.44
C ALA A 283 13.81 -8.19 6.35
N MET A 284 13.76 -8.89 7.49
CA MET A 284 13.41 -10.31 7.50
C MET A 284 12.02 -10.57 6.92
N PHE A 285 11.05 -9.71 7.23
CA PHE A 285 9.69 -9.85 6.70
C PHE A 285 9.61 -9.54 5.20
N ASP A 286 10.39 -8.61 4.68
CA ASP A 286 10.50 -8.37 3.25
C ASP A 286 10.98 -9.60 2.48
N LEU A 287 12.04 -10.25 2.98
CA LEU A 287 12.58 -11.47 2.38
C LEU A 287 11.52 -12.57 2.37
N PHE A 288 10.86 -12.78 3.51
CA PHE A 288 9.75 -13.73 3.61
C PHE A 288 8.65 -13.46 2.59
N VAL A 289 8.26 -12.18 2.42
CA VAL A 289 7.23 -11.79 1.45
C VAL A 289 7.67 -12.02 0.01
N ALA A 290 8.92 -11.66 -0.34
CA ALA A 290 9.46 -11.86 -1.68
C ALA A 290 9.53 -13.35 -2.04
N GLU A 291 9.99 -14.19 -1.12
CA GLU A 291 10.03 -15.66 -1.31
C GLU A 291 8.64 -16.23 -1.57
N ARG A 292 7.64 -15.83 -0.77
CA ARG A 292 6.26 -16.28 -0.93
C ARG A 292 5.65 -15.83 -2.25
N LEU A 293 5.92 -14.60 -2.67
CA LEU A 293 5.44 -14.11 -3.96
C LEU A 293 6.07 -14.90 -5.12
N ALA A 294 7.36 -15.21 -5.05
CA ALA A 294 8.04 -16.03 -6.06
C ALA A 294 7.50 -17.47 -6.09
N GLU A 295 7.12 -18.05 -4.96
CA GLU A 295 6.40 -19.34 -4.90
C GLU A 295 5.02 -19.27 -5.57
N GLU A 296 4.23 -18.23 -5.28
CA GLU A 296 2.90 -18.03 -5.87
C GLU A 296 2.97 -17.86 -7.40
N GLN A 297 3.95 -17.08 -7.88
CA GLN A 297 4.17 -16.87 -9.31
C GLN A 297 4.58 -18.17 -10.02
N ARG A 298 5.48 -18.97 -9.43
CA ARG A 298 5.88 -20.28 -9.98
C ARG A 298 4.74 -21.29 -10.07
N LYS A 299 3.77 -21.22 -9.16
CA LYS A 299 2.58 -22.09 -9.17
C LYS A 299 1.51 -21.65 -10.18
N SER A 300 1.57 -20.39 -10.61
CA SER A 300 0.59 -19.77 -11.51
C SER A 300 1.06 -19.70 -12.97
N ALA A 301 2.34 -20.04 -13.23
CA ALA A 301 2.96 -20.13 -14.54
C ALA A 301 2.92 -21.58 -15.06
#